data_AF-Q0CJA8-F1
#
_entry.id   AF-Q0CJA8-F1
#
_cell.length_a   1.000
_cell.length_b   1.000
_cell.length_c   1.000
_cell.angle_alpha   90.00
_cell.angle_beta   90.00
_cell.angle_gamma   90.00
#
_symmetry.space_group_name_H-M   'P 1'
#
loop_
_entity.id
_entity.type
_entity.pdbx_description
1 polymer ?
#
loop_
_entity_poly.entity_id
_entity_poly.type
_entity_poly.pdbx_seq_one_letter_code
_entity_poly.pdbx_strand_id
1 'polypeptide(L)'
;MVSSSVKLLLSAFGLMGFATAAVQCDLVASDDCGRNSHSLDHKLPTSVGSTFFADGFHGGVVNAKFESETQSVSGNSQYVDLTYNFNLGDYDGTYWVQLPTSFGGGTSCYAVYKNCDVIVKFWDKNNPVPDHYTLA
;
A
#
# COMPACT_ATOMS: atom_id res chain seq x y z
N MET A 1 -5.48 40.96 -49.82
CA MET A 1 -4.59 39.85 -50.23
C MET A 1 -4.71 38.75 -49.20
N VAL A 2 -4.76 37.51 -49.68
CA VAL A 2 -5.01 36.26 -48.95
C VAL A 2 -3.73 35.79 -48.24
N SER A 3 -3.89 34.86 -47.29
CA SER A 3 -2.91 33.89 -46.76
C SER A 3 -1.97 34.39 -45.65
N SER A 4 -1.66 33.61 -44.61
CA SER A 4 -2.04 32.25 -44.21
C SER A 4 -1.70 32.07 -42.73
N SER A 5 -2.49 31.22 -42.07
CA SER A 5 -2.29 30.71 -40.71
C SER A 5 -1.03 29.81 -40.57
N VAL A 6 -0.65 29.52 -39.32
CA VAL A 6 -0.25 28.18 -38.79
C VAL A 6 1.18 28.01 -38.17
N LYS A 7 1.15 27.71 -36.85
CA LYS A 7 1.98 26.83 -35.97
C LYS A 7 3.44 27.17 -35.61
N LEU A 8 3.71 27.18 -34.30
CA LEU A 8 4.18 26.06 -33.45
C LEU A 8 4.15 26.59 -31.99
N LEU A 9 3.35 26.10 -31.04
CA LEU A 9 3.33 24.82 -30.32
C LEU A 9 4.69 24.36 -29.74
N LEU A 10 4.59 23.75 -28.55
CA LEU A 10 5.62 23.20 -27.64
C LEU A 10 6.11 24.23 -26.60
N SER A 11 5.92 24.06 -25.30
CA SER A 11 5.92 22.79 -24.54
C SER A 11 5.13 22.90 -23.23
N ALA A 12 3.92 22.36 -23.22
CA ALA A 12 3.33 21.82 -22.01
C ALA A 12 3.98 20.44 -21.79
N PHE A 13 5.12 20.40 -21.10
CA PHE A 13 5.62 19.14 -20.59
C PHE A 13 4.65 18.69 -19.50
N GLY A 14 3.89 17.66 -19.86
CA GLY A 14 2.98 16.98 -18.99
C GLY A 14 3.74 16.31 -17.86
N LEU A 15 3.35 16.63 -16.65
CA LEU A 15 3.29 15.66 -15.57
C LEU A 15 1.82 15.43 -15.29
N MET A 16 1.13 14.81 -16.26
CA MET A 16 -0.02 13.98 -15.90
C MET A 16 0.57 12.74 -15.23
N GLY A 17 1.01 12.90 -13.97
CA GLY A 17 1.04 11.77 -13.07
C GLY A 17 -0.41 11.36 -12.94
N PHE A 18 -0.78 10.28 -13.63
CA PHE A 18 -2.05 9.62 -13.37
C PHE A 18 -2.00 9.24 -11.90
N ALA A 19 -2.63 10.05 -11.04
CA ALA A 19 -2.91 9.66 -9.68
C ALA A 19 -3.92 8.53 -9.80
N THR A 20 -3.44 7.31 -9.98
CA THR A 20 -4.25 6.12 -9.77
C THR A 20 -4.64 6.21 -8.30
N ALA A 21 -5.91 6.56 -8.04
CA ALA A 21 -6.43 6.52 -6.69
C ALA A 21 -6.16 5.12 -6.13
N ALA A 22 -5.62 5.05 -4.92
CA ALA A 22 -5.43 3.78 -4.25
C ALA A 22 -6.81 3.11 -4.11
N VAL A 23 -6.93 1.90 -4.63
CA VAL A 23 -8.13 1.08 -4.42
C VAL A 23 -7.95 0.35 -3.09
N GLN A 24 -9.02 0.01 -2.37
CA GLN A 24 -8.86 -0.83 -1.19
C GLN A 24 -8.45 -2.25 -1.62
N CYS A 25 -7.37 -2.79 -1.04
CA CYS A 25 -6.93 -4.16 -1.34
C CYS A 25 -7.89 -5.20 -0.76
N ASP A 26 -8.06 -6.33 -1.44
CA ASP A 26 -8.92 -7.43 -0.97
C ASP A 26 -8.24 -8.22 0.15
N LEU A 27 -8.94 -8.36 1.29
CA LEU A 27 -8.57 -9.30 2.34
C LEU A 27 -8.91 -10.72 1.86
N VAL A 28 -7.93 -11.60 1.84
CA VAL A 28 -8.11 -12.97 1.34
C VAL A 28 -8.12 -13.96 2.50
N ALA A 29 -9.22 -14.72 2.59
CA ALA A 29 -9.45 -15.73 3.63
C ALA A 29 -8.72 -17.07 3.36
N SER A 30 -7.59 -17.04 2.63
CA SER A 30 -6.91 -18.26 2.18
C SER A 30 -5.85 -18.73 3.18
N ASP A 31 -5.92 -20.02 3.54
CA ASP A 31 -4.92 -20.74 4.33
C ASP A 31 -3.54 -20.89 3.63
N ASP A 32 -3.46 -20.52 2.35
CA ASP A 32 -2.29 -20.72 1.49
C ASP A 32 -1.51 -19.45 1.19
N CYS A 33 -1.83 -18.33 1.84
CA CYS A 33 -1.08 -17.09 1.68
C CYS A 33 0.42 -17.34 1.92
N GLY A 34 1.24 -17.22 0.87
CA GLY A 34 2.69 -17.38 0.99
C GLY A 34 3.20 -18.78 1.28
N ARG A 35 2.39 -19.85 1.17
CA ARG A 35 2.84 -21.22 1.47
C ARG A 35 3.95 -21.73 0.54
N ASN A 36 4.21 -21.08 -0.60
CA ASN A 36 5.15 -21.55 -1.61
C ASN A 36 6.16 -20.49 -2.09
N SER A 37 6.36 -19.40 -1.35
CA SER A 37 7.11 -18.25 -1.86
C SER A 37 8.15 -17.76 -0.86
N HIS A 38 9.21 -17.16 -1.40
CA HIS A 38 10.32 -16.58 -0.67
C HIS A 38 9.81 -15.53 0.33
N SER A 39 9.60 -15.94 1.57
CA SER A 39 9.27 -15.03 2.67
C SER A 39 10.43 -14.05 2.85
N LEU A 40 10.24 -12.84 2.36
CA LEU A 40 11.13 -11.72 2.61
C LEU A 40 10.43 -10.79 3.60
N ASP A 41 11.12 -10.54 4.71
CA ASP A 41 10.67 -9.64 5.75
C ASP A 41 11.08 -8.21 5.39
N HIS A 42 10.10 -7.32 5.34
CA HIS A 42 10.28 -5.93 4.92
C HIS A 42 9.83 -4.97 6.01
N LYS A 43 10.53 -3.85 6.13
CA LYS A 43 10.17 -2.81 7.10
C LYS A 43 8.85 -2.16 6.74
N LEU A 44 7.99 -1.98 7.75
CA LEU A 44 6.77 -1.19 7.67
C LEU A 44 6.95 0.14 8.42
N PRO A 45 6.54 1.29 7.84
CA PRO A 45 6.63 2.57 8.53
C PRO A 45 5.73 2.60 9.76
N THR A 46 6.28 3.03 10.90
CA THR A 46 5.56 3.10 12.18
C THR A 46 5.03 4.49 12.52
N SER A 47 5.23 5.47 11.62
CA SER A 47 4.78 6.85 11.80
C SER A 47 3.97 7.30 10.59
N VAL A 48 2.78 7.86 10.85
CA VAL A 48 1.88 8.39 9.82
C VAL A 48 2.61 9.40 8.91
N GLY A 49 2.44 9.26 7.61
CA GLY A 49 3.10 10.05 6.57
C GLY A 49 4.46 9.50 6.14
N SER A 50 5.02 8.52 6.85
CA SER A 50 6.32 7.92 6.51
C SER A 50 6.18 6.81 5.48
N THR A 51 7.22 6.64 4.67
CA THR A 51 7.29 5.64 3.60
C THR A 51 8.59 4.85 3.70
N PHE A 52 8.51 3.53 3.57
CA PHE A 52 9.66 2.69 3.33
C PHE A 52 9.60 2.09 1.92
N PHE A 53 10.80 1.89 1.36
CA PHE A 53 11.00 1.36 0.03
C PHE A 53 11.74 0.04 0.15
N ALA A 54 11.38 -0.91 -0.69
CA ALA A 54 12.04 -2.20 -0.82
C ALA A 54 12.25 -2.51 -2.30
N ASP A 55 13.29 -3.27 -2.60
CA ASP A 55 13.47 -3.82 -3.94
C ASP A 55 12.32 -4.80 -4.21
N GLY A 56 11.59 -4.55 -5.29
CA GLY A 56 10.54 -5.43 -5.80
C GLY A 56 11.11 -6.55 -6.66
N PHE A 57 10.25 -7.46 -7.13
CA PHE A 57 10.69 -8.47 -8.08
C PHE A 57 10.92 -7.85 -9.46
N HIS A 58 11.79 -8.46 -10.27
CA HIS A 58 12.12 -8.03 -11.64
C HIS A 58 12.74 -6.63 -11.76
N GLY A 59 13.31 -6.07 -10.69
CA GLY A 59 14.06 -4.81 -10.72
C GLY A 59 13.22 -3.54 -10.51
N GLY A 60 11.96 -3.68 -10.12
CA GLY A 60 11.11 -2.57 -9.68
C GLY A 60 11.33 -2.20 -8.20
N VAL A 61 10.69 -1.12 -7.73
CA VAL A 61 10.68 -0.71 -6.32
C VAL A 61 9.25 -0.80 -5.79
N VAL A 62 9.08 -1.51 -4.67
CA VAL A 62 7.83 -1.51 -3.91
C VAL A 62 7.96 -0.47 -2.80
N ASN A 63 6.87 0.22 -2.47
CA ASN A 63 6.81 1.05 -1.27
C ASN A 63 5.57 0.77 -0.44
N ALA A 64 5.74 0.97 0.87
CA ALA A 64 4.69 0.96 1.86
C ALA A 64 4.68 2.32 2.57
N LYS A 65 3.54 3.00 2.58
CA LYS A 65 3.35 4.29 3.27
C LYS A 65 2.29 4.13 4.36
N PHE A 66 2.57 4.62 5.57
CA PHE A 66 1.57 4.66 6.63
C PHE A 66 0.68 5.90 6.40
N GLU A 67 -0.50 5.70 5.84
CA GLU A 67 -1.39 6.79 5.43
C GLU A 67 -2.13 7.43 6.60
N SER A 68 -2.72 6.62 7.48
CA SER A 68 -3.57 7.19 8.54
C SER A 68 -3.81 6.29 9.75
N GLU A 69 -3.82 6.96 10.91
CA GLU A 69 -4.41 6.63 12.22
C GLU A 69 -5.90 6.98 12.37
N THR A 70 -6.90 6.10 12.17
CA THR A 70 -8.34 6.49 12.34
C THR A 70 -9.07 5.67 13.40
N GLN A 71 -10.07 6.24 14.08
CA GLN A 71 -10.87 5.49 15.06
C GLN A 71 -11.71 4.42 14.36
N SER A 72 -11.59 3.16 14.80
CA SER A 72 -12.40 2.05 14.23
C SER A 72 -13.89 2.20 14.54
N VAL A 73 -14.20 2.75 15.72
CA VAL A 73 -15.57 2.98 16.19
C VAL A 73 -15.65 4.38 16.79
N SER A 74 -16.64 5.16 16.34
CA SER A 74 -16.85 6.51 16.85
C SER A 74 -17.06 6.49 18.37
N GLY A 75 -16.31 7.33 19.09
CA GLY A 75 -16.38 7.42 20.55
C GLY A 75 -15.58 6.37 21.31
N ASN A 76 -14.96 5.40 20.62
CA ASN A 76 -14.01 4.47 21.21
C ASN A 76 -12.59 4.83 20.75
N SER A 77 -11.76 5.30 21.69
CA SER A 77 -10.36 5.67 21.40
C SER A 77 -9.37 4.53 21.59
N GLN A 78 -9.80 3.34 22.05
CA GLN A 78 -8.92 2.19 22.25
C GLN A 78 -8.55 1.52 20.93
N TYR A 79 -9.50 1.46 19.98
CA TYR A 79 -9.32 0.74 18.72
C TYR A 79 -9.22 1.69 17.53
N VAL A 80 -8.22 1.46 16.70
CA VAL A 80 -7.95 2.24 15.50
C VAL A 80 -7.76 1.38 14.27
N ASP A 81 -8.16 1.89 13.12
CA ASP A 81 -7.85 1.31 11.82
C ASP A 81 -6.55 1.93 11.31
N LEU A 82 -5.56 1.09 11.06
CA LEU A 82 -4.28 1.47 10.46
C LEU A 82 -4.41 1.31 8.94
N THR A 83 -4.16 2.39 8.20
CA THR A 83 -4.17 2.34 6.73
C THR A 83 -2.74 2.43 6.19
N TYR A 84 -2.34 1.44 5.41
CA TYR A 84 -1.07 1.40 4.69
C TYR A 84 -1.33 1.39 3.19
N ASN A 85 -0.75 2.35 2.48
CA ASN A 85 -0.74 2.33 1.02
C ASN A 85 0.45 1.49 0.54
N PHE A 86 0.18 0.43 -0.21
CA PHE A 86 1.19 -0.36 -0.88
C PHE A 86 1.18 -0.04 -2.37
N ASN A 87 2.37 0.24 -2.91
CA ASN A 87 2.54 0.52 -4.32
C ASN A 87 3.70 -0.31 -4.89
N LEU A 88 3.39 -1.11 -5.91
CA LEU A 88 4.26 -2.10 -6.54
C LEU A 88 5.12 -1.52 -7.67
N GLY A 89 5.06 -0.21 -7.90
CA GLY A 89 5.79 0.47 -8.97
C GLY A 89 5.33 0.00 -10.35
N ASP A 90 6.28 -0.43 -11.18
CA ASP A 90 6.04 -0.90 -12.55
C ASP A 90 5.62 -2.39 -12.61
N TYR A 91 5.43 -3.06 -11.47
CA TYR A 91 4.99 -4.46 -11.47
C TYR A 91 3.48 -4.58 -11.71
N ASP A 92 3.13 -5.31 -12.77
CA ASP A 92 1.76 -5.49 -13.24
C ASP A 92 1.01 -6.67 -12.61
N GLY A 93 1.66 -7.42 -11.70
CA GLY A 93 1.07 -8.57 -11.04
C GLY A 93 0.49 -8.26 -9.66
N THR A 94 0.22 -9.32 -8.91
CA THR A 94 -0.30 -9.26 -7.53
C THR A 94 0.79 -9.75 -6.57
N TYR A 95 0.95 -9.08 -5.43
CA TYR A 95 1.66 -9.63 -4.26
C TYR A 95 0.69 -9.95 -3.15
N TRP A 96 1.05 -10.95 -2.35
CA TRP A 96 0.41 -11.21 -1.09
C TRP A 96 1.21 -10.52 0.01
N VAL A 97 0.58 -9.54 0.67
CA VAL A 97 1.16 -8.89 1.86
C VAL A 97 0.54 -9.53 3.09
N GLN A 98 1.39 -10.06 3.96
CA GLN A 98 0.98 -10.55 5.27
C GLN A 98 1.28 -9.48 6.33
N LEU A 99 0.25 -9.11 7.09
CA LEU A 99 0.36 -8.17 8.21
C LEU A 99 -0.19 -8.79 9.49
N PRO A 100 0.37 -8.46 10.66
CA PRO A 100 -0.15 -8.94 11.94
C PRO A 100 -1.57 -8.43 12.22
N THR A 101 -2.34 -9.21 12.97
CA THR A 101 -3.66 -8.82 13.47
C THR A 101 -3.60 -8.34 14.91
N SER A 102 -4.54 -7.50 15.30
CA SER A 102 -4.61 -6.94 16.65
C SER A 102 -5.11 -7.92 17.71
N PHE A 103 -5.75 -9.03 17.31
CA PHE A 103 -6.49 -9.93 18.19
C PHE A 103 -5.80 -11.26 18.51
N GLY A 104 -4.46 -11.28 18.56
CA GLY A 104 -3.73 -12.38 19.20
C GLY A 104 -2.90 -13.26 18.26
N GLY A 105 -1.88 -12.66 17.64
CA GLY A 105 -0.72 -13.40 17.12
C GLY A 105 -0.92 -14.06 15.76
N GLY A 106 -2.02 -13.78 15.05
CA GLY A 106 -2.24 -14.20 13.67
C GLY A 106 -1.77 -13.15 12.66
N THR A 107 -1.71 -13.54 11.40
CA THR A 107 -1.52 -12.63 10.26
C THR A 107 -2.76 -12.60 9.37
N SER A 108 -3.05 -11.44 8.79
CA SER A 108 -4.03 -11.26 7.71
C SER A 108 -3.29 -11.13 6.39
N CYS A 109 -3.89 -11.66 5.33
CA CYS A 109 -3.32 -11.66 3.99
C CYS A 109 -4.11 -10.73 3.08
N TYR A 110 -3.40 -9.87 2.35
CA TYR A 110 -3.99 -8.89 1.45
C TYR A 110 -3.45 -9.07 0.03
N ALA A 111 -4.35 -9.07 -0.95
CA ALA A 111 -4.00 -9.08 -2.37
C ALA A 111 -3.65 -7.65 -2.81
N VAL A 112 -2.37 -7.34 -2.98
CA VAL A 112 -1.92 -6.02 -3.41
C VAL A 112 -1.73 -6.00 -4.93
N TYR A 113 -2.42 -5.08 -5.61
CA TYR A 113 -2.30 -4.87 -7.05
C TYR A 113 -2.03 -3.39 -7.36
N LYS A 114 -0.92 -3.11 -8.04
CA LYS A 114 -0.44 -1.77 -8.41
C LYS A 114 -0.32 -0.80 -7.24
N ASN A 115 -1.39 -0.10 -6.89
CA ASN A 115 -1.43 0.92 -5.84
C ASN A 115 -2.74 0.72 -5.08
N CYS A 116 -2.66 0.23 -3.84
CA CYS A 116 -3.84 -0.07 -3.06
C CYS A 116 -3.64 0.14 -1.56
N ASP A 117 -4.73 0.48 -0.87
CA ASP A 117 -4.78 0.69 0.57
C ASP A 117 -5.15 -0.60 1.29
N VAL A 118 -4.27 -1.04 2.19
CA VAL A 118 -4.49 -2.11 3.14
C VAL A 118 -4.95 -1.51 4.46
N ILE A 119 -6.09 -1.99 4.97
CA ILE A 119 -6.65 -1.53 6.24
C ILE A 119 -6.58 -2.66 7.27
N VAL A 120 -5.76 -2.45 8.30
CA VAL A 120 -5.72 -3.32 9.50
C VAL A 120 -6.72 -2.77 10.49
N LYS A 121 -7.86 -3.45 10.65
CA LYS A 121 -8.97 -2.97 11.47
C LYS A 121 -8.80 -3.28 12.95
N PHE A 122 -9.36 -2.41 13.78
CA PHE A 122 -9.44 -2.59 15.24
C PHE A 122 -8.09 -2.87 15.92
N TRP A 123 -7.03 -2.18 15.49
CA TRP A 123 -5.75 -2.19 16.17
C TRP A 123 -5.87 -1.61 17.58
N ASP A 124 -5.40 -2.34 18.60
CA ASP A 124 -5.37 -1.83 19.96
C ASP A 124 -4.22 -0.81 20.10
N LYS A 125 -4.54 0.44 20.45
CA LYS A 125 -3.55 1.52 20.60
C LYS A 125 -2.50 1.27 21.68
N ASN A 126 -2.75 0.33 22.59
CA ASN A 126 -1.78 -0.06 23.60
C ASN A 126 -0.70 -1.01 23.05
N ASN A 127 -0.92 -1.60 21.87
CA ASN A 127 0.06 -2.44 21.20
C ASN A 127 0.96 -1.59 20.29
N PRO A 128 2.28 -1.87 20.24
CA PRO A 128 3.17 -1.24 19.27
C PRO A 128 2.65 -1.46 17.86
N VAL A 129 2.58 -0.40 17.04
CA VAL A 129 2.19 -0.54 15.63
C VAL A 129 3.12 -1.54 14.91
N PRO A 130 2.60 -2.28 13.92
CA PRO A 130 3.43 -3.21 13.15
C PRO A 130 4.60 -2.48 12.48
N ASP A 131 5.80 -3.03 12.60
CA ASP A 131 7.03 -2.49 12.03
C ASP A 131 7.61 -3.35 10.89
N HIS A 132 6.92 -4.43 10.55
CA HIS A 132 7.30 -5.36 9.50
C HIS A 132 6.10 -5.97 8.78
N TYR A 133 6.34 -6.46 7.57
CA TYR A 133 5.39 -7.23 6.76
C TYR A 133 6.14 -8.25 5.90
N THR A 134 5.46 -9.34 5.57
CA THR A 134 6.02 -10.38 4.69
C THR A 134 5.44 -10.25 3.29
N LEU A 135 6.31 -10.33 2.28
CA LEU A 135 5.90 -10.56 0.90
C LEU A 135 5.84 -12.06 0.59
N ALA A 136 4.76 -12.45 -0.07
CA ALA A 136 4.39 -13.82 -0.40
C ALA A 136 3.83 -13.91 -1.84
#